data_AF-A0A2E4DAZ5-F1
#
_entry.id   AF-A0A2E4DAZ5-F1
#
_cell.length_a   1.000
_cell.length_b   1.000
_cell.length_c   1.000
_cell.angle_alpha   90.00
_cell.angle_beta   90.00
_cell.angle_gamma   90.00
#
_symmetry.space_group_name_H-M   'P 1'
#
loop_
_entity.id
_entity.type
_entity.pdbx_description
1 polymer ?
#
loop_
_entity_poly.entity_id
_entity_poly.type
_entity_poly.pdbx_seq_one_letter_code
_entity_poly.pdbx_strand_id
1 'polypeptide(L)' 'MDQNQKTAVLNFLDRLSSLDEKQVEELVNKYLDDEIIEEFVDHIEDFYGIEDDEQLGVLAQIMVTGFIAAKETSSQS' A
#
# COMPACT_ATOMS: atom_id res chain seq x y z
N MET A 1 -8.88 17.16 3.75
CA MET A 1 -7.44 16.81 3.76
C MET A 1 -6.67 18.07 4.07
N ASP A 2 -5.94 18.09 5.18
CA ASP A 2 -5.12 19.26 5.56
C ASP A 2 -3.96 19.44 4.57
N GLN A 3 -3.48 20.68 4.37
CA GLN A 3 -2.34 20.98 3.50
C GLN A 3 -1.09 20.19 3.93
N ASN A 4 -0.90 19.99 5.24
CA ASN A 4 0.23 19.23 5.77
C ASN A 4 0.15 17.74 5.42
N GLN A 5 -1.05 17.14 5.49
CA GLN A 5 -1.27 15.74 5.14
C GLN A 5 -1.01 15.49 3.65
N LYS A 6 -1.40 16.44 2.78
CA LYS A 6 -1.12 16.36 1.34
C LYS A 6 0.38 16.35 1.07
N THR A 7 1.14 17.24 1.71
CA THR A 7 2.60 17.28 1.57
C THR A 7 3.26 16.00 2.10
N ALA A 8 2.78 15.48 3.23
CA ALA A 8 3.31 14.24 3.80
C ALA A 8 3.11 13.02 2.87
N VAL A 9 1.94 12.89 2.25
CA VAL A 9 1.67 11.83 1.27
C VAL A 9 2.54 11.98 0.02
N LEU A 10 2.69 13.19 -0.51
CA LEU A 10 3.54 13.43 -1.68
C LEU A 10 5.01 13.10 -1.40
N ASN A 11 5.52 13.47 -0.22
CA ASN A 11 6.88 13.12 0.20
C ASN A 11 7.05 11.60 0.37
N PHE A 12 6.03 10.90 0.86
CA PHE A 12 6.05 9.44 0.94
C PHE A 12 6.14 8.81 -0.45
N LEU A 13 5.34 9.27 -1.42
CA LEU A 13 5.35 8.74 -2.79
C LEU A 13 6.69 9.01 -3.49
N ASP A 14 7.26 10.20 -3.28
CA ASP A 14 8.60 10.54 -3.79
C ASP A 14 9.67 9.60 -3.21
N ARG A 15 9.65 9.38 -1.88
CA ARG A 15 10.54 8.41 -1.22
C ARG A 15 10.33 7.00 -1.77
N LEU A 16 9.09 6.54 -1.89
CA LEU A 16 8.76 5.21 -2.39
C LEU A 16 9.33 4.98 -3.80
N SER A 17 9.26 5.99 -4.67
CA SER A 17 9.80 5.93 -6.03
C SER A 17 11.33 5.77 -6.10
N SER A 18 12.03 6.10 -5.01
CA SER A 18 13.49 5.99 -4.89
C SER A 18 13.94 4.66 -4.26
N LEU A 19 13.02 3.85 -3.75
CA LEU A 19 13.32 2.56 -3.14
C LEU A 19 13.51 1.47 -4.20
N ASP A 20 14.41 0.54 -3.92
CA ASP A 20 14.53 -0.70 -4.69
C ASP A 20 13.53 -1.77 -4.21
N GLU A 21 13.44 -2.87 -4.96
CA GLU A 21 12.51 -3.97 -4.69
C GLU A 21 12.62 -4.52 -3.26
N LYS A 22 13.84 -4.71 -2.75
CA LYS A 22 14.06 -5.24 -1.39
C LYS A 22 13.62 -4.25 -0.33
N GLN A 23 13.90 -2.97 -0.54
CA GLN A 23 13.50 -1.92 0.39
C GLN A 23 11.98 -1.74 0.41
N VAL A 24 11.30 -1.94 -0.72
CA VAL A 24 9.83 -1.96 -0.79
C VAL A 24 9.28 -3.18 -0.04
N GLU A 25 9.85 -4.37 -0.26
CA GLU A 25 9.47 -5.59 0.45
C GLU A 25 9.63 -5.43 1.98
N GLU A 26 10.77 -4.92 2.44
CA GLU A 26 11.01 -4.62 3.86
C GLU A 26 9.98 -3.62 4.43
N LEU A 27 9.60 -2.61 3.65
CA LEU A 27 8.62 -1.61 4.04
C LEU A 27 7.21 -2.20 4.14
N VAL A 28 6.84 -3.10 3.23
CA VAL A 28 5.57 -3.84 3.29
C VAL A 28 5.55 -4.74 4.52
N ASN A 29 6.59 -5.57 4.69
CA ASN A 29 6.72 -6.53 5.79
C ASN A 29 6.78 -5.88 7.18
N LYS A 30 7.14 -4.59 7.26
CA LYS A 30 7.07 -3.81 8.49
C LYS A 30 5.63 -3.65 9.02
N TYR A 31 4.64 -3.64 8.13
CA TYR A 31 3.26 -3.27 8.45
C TYR A 31 2.23 -4.36 8.16
N LEU A 32 2.53 -5.25 7.22
CA LEU A 32 1.65 -6.29 6.73
C LEU A 32 2.43 -7.60 6.70
N ASP A 33 1.79 -8.67 7.13
CA ASP A 33 2.25 -10.02 6.87
C ASP A 33 1.53 -10.59 5.65
N ASP A 34 1.97 -11.76 5.20
CA ASP A 34 1.43 -12.43 4.02
C ASP A 34 -0.06 -12.76 4.20
N GLU A 35 -0.51 -13.11 5.41
CA GLU A 35 -1.91 -13.41 5.71
C GLU A 35 -2.81 -12.18 5.48
N ILE A 36 -2.42 -11.00 5.95
CA ILE A 36 -3.20 -9.77 5.72
C ILE A 36 -3.18 -9.37 4.24
N ILE A 37 -2.08 -9.62 3.52
CA ILE A 37 -2.03 -9.35 2.08
C ILE A 37 -3.01 -10.26 1.33
N GLU A 38 -3.10 -11.54 1.70
CA GLU A 38 -4.07 -12.49 1.17
C GLU A 38 -5.51 -12.02 1.46
N GLU A 39 -5.81 -11.58 2.69
CA GLU A 39 -7.12 -11.01 3.03
C GLU A 39 -7.49 -9.78 2.16
N PHE A 40 -6.51 -8.94 1.78
CA PHE A 40 -6.79 -7.84 0.85
C PHE A 40 -7.12 -8.33 -0.55
N VAL A 41 -6.40 -9.35 -1.05
CA VAL A 41 -6.66 -9.92 -2.37
C VAL A 41 -8.05 -10.56 -2.41
N ASP A 42 -8.38 -11.40 -1.42
CA ASP A 42 -9.69 -12.03 -1.28
C ASP A 42 -10.81 -10.98 -1.22
N HIS A 43 -10.60 -9.90 -0.46
CA HIS A 43 -11.59 -8.83 -0.38
C HIS A 43 -11.77 -8.09 -1.70
N ILE A 44 -10.69 -7.84 -2.45
CA ILE A 44 -10.76 -7.18 -3.76
C ILE A 44 -11.49 -8.08 -4.76
N GLU A 45 -11.19 -9.37 -4.77
CA GLU A 45 -11.86 -10.37 -5.61
C GLU A 45 -13.37 -10.38 -5.31
N ASP A 46 -13.75 -10.57 -4.05
CA ASP A 46 -15.16 -10.61 -3.64
C ASP A 46 -15.89 -9.29 -3.91
N PHE A 47 -15.25 -8.16 -3.63
CA PHE A 47 -15.88 -6.85 -3.72
C PHE A 47 -16.08 -6.38 -5.17
N TYR A 48 -15.09 -6.60 -6.04
CA TYR A 48 -15.13 -6.17 -7.43
C TYR A 48 -15.60 -7.28 -8.39
N GLY A 49 -15.68 -8.54 -7.94
CA GLY A 49 -16.00 -9.69 -8.78
C GLY A 49 -14.93 -9.94 -9.85
N ILE A 50 -13.66 -9.72 -9.50
CA ILE A 50 -12.51 -9.86 -10.41
C ILE A 50 -11.79 -11.15 -10.07
N GLU A 51 -11.72 -12.09 -11.01
CA GLU A 51 -11.00 -13.37 -10.87
C GLU A 51 -9.64 -13.35 -11.62
N ASP A 52 -9.30 -12.23 -12.26
CA ASP A 52 -8.07 -12.11 -13.05
C ASP A 52 -6.88 -11.74 -12.15
N ASP A 53 -5.96 -12.69 -11.96
CA ASP A 53 -4.81 -12.59 -11.06
C ASP A 53 -3.95 -11.33 -11.31
N GLU A 54 -3.76 -10.93 -12.57
CA GLU A 54 -2.97 -9.74 -12.91
C GLU A 54 -3.65 -8.46 -12.42
N GLN A 55 -4.97 -8.34 -12.64
CA GLN A 55 -5.76 -7.22 -12.14
C GLN A 55 -5.82 -7.20 -10.61
N LEU A 56 -6.01 -8.35 -9.97
CA LEU A 56 -6.00 -8.47 -8.51
C LEU A 56 -4.65 -8.01 -7.94
N GLY A 57 -3.54 -8.44 -8.53
CA GLY A 57 -2.20 -8.04 -8.10
C GLY A 57 -1.97 -6.53 -8.15
N VAL A 58 -2.42 -5.86 -9.23
CA VAL A 58 -2.31 -4.40 -9.36
C VAL A 58 -3.17 -3.68 -8.31
N LEU A 59 -4.40 -4.14 -8.10
CA LEU A 59 -5.30 -3.54 -7.12
C LEU A 59 -4.79 -3.74 -5.68
N ALA A 60 -4.26 -4.92 -5.36
CA ALA A 60 -3.64 -5.22 -4.09
C ALA A 60 -2.43 -4.31 -3.85
N GLN A 61 -1.55 -4.12 -4.85
CA GLN A 61 -0.43 -3.19 -4.74
C GLN A 61 -0.87 -1.75 -4.46
N ILE A 62 -1.92 -1.26 -5.13
CA ILE A 62 -2.48 0.08 -4.89
C ILE A 62 -3.00 0.20 -3.45
N MET A 63 -3.75 -0.81 -2.99
CA MET A 63 -4.33 -0.83 -1.65
C MET A 63 -3.25 -0.88 -0.56
N VAL A 64 -2.26 -1.78 -0.70
CA VAL A 64 -1.10 -1.91 0.19
C VAL A 64 -0.31 -0.60 0.24
N THR A 65 -0.03 0.01 -0.92
CA THR A 65 0.70 1.29 -0.98
C THR A 65 -0.06 2.40 -0.26
N GLY A 66 -1.37 2.50 -0.46
CA GLY A 66 -2.23 3.47 0.22
C GLY A 66 -2.28 3.25 1.73
N PHE A 67 -2.35 2.01 2.18
CA PHE A 67 -2.32 1.64 3.60
C PHE A 67 -1.00 2.05 4.26
N ILE A 68 0.13 1.71 3.66
CA ILE A 68 1.46 2.05 4.18
C ILE A 68 1.65 3.57 4.20
N ALA A 69 1.23 4.28 3.14
CA ALA A 69 1.28 5.74 3.11
C ALA A 69 0.50 6.34 4.29
N ALA A 70 -0.70 5.82 4.57
CA ALA A 70 -1.49 6.26 5.71
C ALA A 70 -0.80 5.96 7.06
N LYS A 71 -0.17 4.79 7.22
CA LYS A 71 0.57 4.43 8.45
C LYS A 71 1.78 5.31 8.68
N GLU A 72 2.61 5.53 7.66
CA GLU A 72 3.82 6.35 7.76
C GLU A 72 3.50 7.84 7.98
N THR A 73 2.42 8.34 7.39
CA THR A 73 2.02 9.76 7.55
C THR A 73 1.25 10.02 8.84
N SER A 74 0.48 9.04 9.34
CA SER A 74 -0.22 9.15 10.64
C SER A 74 0.73 8.94 11.82
N SER A 75 1.79 8.15 11.68
CA SER A 75 2.79 7.92 12.73
C SER A 75 3.77 9.09 12.91
N GLN A 76 3.68 10.14 12.09
CA GLN A 76 4.44 11.39 12.23
C GLN A 76 3.64 12.54 12.86
N SER A 77 2.47 12.24 13.46
CA SER A 77 1.62 13.21 14.16
C SER A 77 1.85 13.22 15.68
#